data_AF-A0A966AB76-F1
#
_entry.id   AF-A0A966AB76-F1
#
_cell.length_a   1.000
_cell.length_b   1.000
_cell.length_c   1.000
_cell.angle_alpha   90.00
_cell.angle_beta   90.00
_cell.angle_gamma   90.00
#
_symmetry.space_group_name_H-M   'P 1'
#
loop_
_entity.id
_entity.type
_entity.pdbx_description
1 polymer ?
#
loop_
_entity_poly.entity_id
_entity_poly.type
_entity_poly.pdbx_seq_one_letter_code
_entity_poly.pdbx_strand_id
1 'polypeptide(L)' 'MNIPSLLVLFLFLGAPSFDTKPLETSDDSKVTSNQFPNGIAWYGTWEAAKSEAERTGKPILLLSAAPQCHGVPGIW' A
#
# COMPACT_ATOMS: atom_id res chain seq x y z
N MET A 1 -9.25 12.86 46.27
CA MET A 1 -7.99 12.85 45.49
C MET A 1 -8.17 13.66 44.23
N ASN A 2 -7.17 14.48 43.91
CA ASN A 2 -7.28 15.71 43.13
C ASN A 2 -6.92 15.46 41.64
N ILE A 3 -7.87 15.72 40.74
CA ILE A 3 -7.73 15.62 39.26
C ILE A 3 -6.67 16.58 38.65
N PRO A 4 -6.26 17.73 39.24
CA PRO A 4 -5.29 18.61 38.57
C PRO A 4 -3.85 18.06 38.51
N SER A 5 -3.52 16.95 39.18
CA SER A 5 -2.14 16.42 39.20
C SER A 5 -1.76 15.60 37.97
N LEU A 6 -2.73 15.06 37.21
CA LEU A 6 -2.41 14.18 36.08
C LEU A 6 -2.04 14.95 34.81
N LEU A 7 -2.59 16.17 34.65
CA LEU A 7 -2.43 16.99 33.46
C LEU A 7 -1.02 17.62 33.37
N VAL A 8 -0.36 17.80 34.51
CA VAL A 8 1.02 18.31 34.58
C VAL A 8 2.03 17.25 34.13
N LEU A 9 1.74 15.95 34.31
CA LEU A 9 2.68 14.88 33.96
C LEU A 9 2.85 14.73 32.42
N PHE A 10 1.81 15.03 31.64
CA PHE A 10 1.86 14.95 30.17
C PHE A 10 2.62 16.09 29.50
N LEU A 11 2.87 17.20 30.19
CA LEU A 11 3.63 18.33 29.64
C LEU A 11 5.16 18.18 29.83
N PHE A 12 5.61 17.27 30.71
CA PHE A 12 7.04 17.09 31.00
C PHE A 12 7.71 15.92 30.26
N LEU A 13 6.95 14.94 29.75
CA LEU A 13 7.51 13.96 28.81
C LEU A 13 7.49 14.57 27.42
N GLY A 14 8.61 15.21 27.06
CA GLY A 14 8.82 15.77 25.72
C GLY A 14 8.32 14.82 24.64
N ALA A 15 7.60 15.38 23.66
CA ALA A 15 7.14 14.63 22.51
C ALA A 15 8.36 13.90 21.89
N PRO A 16 8.24 12.60 21.55
CA PRO A 16 9.27 11.97 20.74
C PRO A 16 9.40 12.81 19.47
N SER A 17 10.55 13.44 19.31
CA SER A 17 10.90 14.12 18.06
C SER A 17 11.03 13.01 17.03
N PHE A 18 9.94 12.76 16.29
CA PHE A 18 10.01 11.97 15.08
C PHE A 18 10.89 12.77 14.13
N ASP A 19 12.12 12.31 13.99
CA ASP A 19 13.05 12.77 12.96
C ASP A 19 12.35 12.57 11.62
N THR A 20 11.71 13.63 11.14
CA THR A 20 11.01 13.64 9.87
C THR A 20 12.11 13.80 8.83
N LYS A 21 12.81 12.70 8.55
CA LYS A 21 13.80 12.66 7.48
C LYS A 21 13.05 13.10 6.21
N PRO A 22 13.44 14.21 5.57
CA PRO A 22 12.80 14.65 4.34
C PRO A 22 12.85 13.49 3.34
N LEU A 23 11.71 13.18 2.73
CA LEU A 23 11.65 12.22 1.64
C LEU A 23 12.56 12.76 0.52
N GLU A 24 13.74 12.16 0.37
CA GLU A 24 14.57 12.43 -0.80
C GLU A 24 13.78 12.02 -2.03
N THR A 25 13.31 13.01 -2.77
CA THR A 25 12.92 12.84 -4.16
C THR A 25 14.21 12.60 -4.93
N SER A 26 14.69 11.35 -4.92
CA SER A 26 15.66 10.92 -5.93
C SER A 26 15.00 11.15 -7.28
N ASP A 27 15.60 12.06 -8.04
CA ASP A 27 15.24 12.42 -9.39
C ASP A 27 15.36 11.18 -10.29
N ASP A 28 14.27 10.41 -10.34
CA ASP A 28 14.12 9.17 -11.10
C ASP A 28 13.75 9.49 -12.56
N SER A 29 14.35 10.56 -13.11
CA SER A 29 14.20 10.96 -14.51
C SER A 29 14.92 10.02 -15.49
N LYS A 30 15.34 8.84 -15.05
CA LYS A 30 15.65 7.75 -15.97
C LYS A 30 14.33 7.05 -16.31
N VAL A 31 13.62 7.59 -17.31
CA VAL A 31 12.61 6.86 -18.07
C VAL A 31 13.31 5.66 -18.72
N THR A 32 13.50 4.61 -17.92
CA THR A 32 13.85 3.29 -18.42
C THR A 32 12.66 2.83 -19.22
N SER A 33 12.92 2.43 -20.45
CA SER A 33 11.97 2.11 -21.52
C SER A 33 11.05 0.92 -21.24
N ASN A 34 10.83 0.55 -19.98
CA ASN A 34 9.75 -0.34 -19.64
C ASN A 34 8.46 0.48 -19.71
N GLN A 35 7.79 0.39 -20.85
CA GLN A 35 6.46 0.95 -21.12
C GLN A 35 5.38 0.51 -20.09
N PHE A 36 5.76 -0.35 -19.14
CA PHE A 36 4.96 -0.83 -18.03
C PHE A 36 5.78 -0.62 -16.74
N PRO A 37 5.20 0.00 -15.69
CA PRO A 37 5.86 0.09 -14.40
C PRO A 37 6.19 -1.31 -13.88
N ASN A 38 7.31 -1.46 -13.17
CA ASN A 38 7.67 -2.72 -12.53
C ASN A 38 6.61 -3.04 -11.46
N GLY A 39 5.94 -4.20 -11.55
CA GLY A 39 4.95 -4.62 -10.56
C GLY A 39 3.82 -5.50 -11.12
N ILE A 40 2.86 -5.84 -10.25
CA ILE A 40 1.63 -6.55 -10.60
C ILE A 40 0.50 -5.52 -10.72
N ALA A 41 -0.17 -5.49 -11.87
CA ALA A 41 -1.41 -4.74 -12.05
C ALA A 41 -2.60 -5.64 -11.69
N TRP A 42 -3.38 -5.24 -10.69
CA TRP A 42 -4.57 -5.96 -10.26
C TRP A 42 -5.82 -5.37 -10.92
N TYR A 43 -6.58 -6.20 -11.63
CA TYR A 43 -7.85 -5.83 -12.26
C TYR A 43 -9.00 -6.56 -11.56
N GLY A 44 -9.96 -5.81 -11.02
CA GLY A 44 -11.12 -6.37 -10.31
C GLY A 44 -12.25 -6.90 -11.21
N THR A 45 -12.16 -6.67 -12.52
CA THR A 45 -13.17 -7.07 -13.51
C THR A 45 -12.52 -7.77 -14.69
N TRP A 46 -13.22 -8.74 -15.26
CA TRP A 46 -12.75 -9.48 -16.43
C TRP A 46 -12.55 -8.60 -17.66
N GLU A 47 -13.43 -7.62 -17.88
CA GLU A 47 -13.41 -6.72 -19.03
C GLU A 47 -12.13 -5.86 -19.04
N ALA A 48 -11.78 -5.28 -17.90
CA ALA A 48 -10.55 -4.50 -17.75
C ALA A 48 -9.30 -5.36 -17.93
N ALA A 49 -9.27 -6.56 -17.32
CA ALA A 49 -8.15 -7.49 -17.46
C ALA A 49 -7.95 -7.92 -18.92
N LYS A 50 -9.04 -8.22 -19.63
CA LYS A 50 -9.01 -8.56 -21.07
C LYS A 50 -8.50 -7.41 -21.92
N SER A 51 -9.03 -6.20 -21.71
CA SER A 51 -8.61 -5.02 -22.47
C SER A 51 -7.11 -4.77 -22.32
N GLU A 52 -6.56 -4.96 -21.11
CA GLU A 52 -5.12 -4.83 -20.89
C GLU A 52 -4.31 -5.97 -21.53
N ALA A 53 -4.78 -7.21 -21.40
CA ALA A 53 -4.11 -8.35 -22.02
C ALA A 53 -4.01 -8.20 -23.54
N GLU A 54 -5.08 -7.72 -24.19
CA GLU A 54 -5.11 -7.43 -25.62
C GLU A 54 -4.17 -6.26 -26.00
N ARG A 55 -4.17 -5.17 -25.22
CA ARG A 55 -3.31 -4.00 -25.46
C ARG A 55 -1.82 -4.33 -25.32
N THR A 56 -1.47 -5.21 -24.39
CA THR A 56 -0.08 -5.50 -24.03
C THR A 56 0.46 -6.80 -24.61
N GLY A 57 -0.41 -7.68 -25.10
CA GLY A 57 -0.06 -9.03 -25.53
C GLY A 57 0.41 -9.93 -24.39
N LYS A 58 0.13 -9.59 -23.12
CA LYS A 58 0.53 -10.36 -21.94
C LYS A 58 -0.60 -11.30 -21.50
N PRO A 59 -0.30 -12.51 -20.98
CA PRO A 59 -1.32 -13.41 -20.47
C PRO A 59 -1.93 -12.89 -19.16
N ILE A 60 -3.15 -13.34 -18.87
CA ILE A 60 -3.86 -13.05 -17.61
C ILE A 60 -3.52 -14.11 -16.57
N LEU A 61 -3.11 -13.68 -15.38
CA LEU A 61 -3.09 -14.51 -14.17
C LEU A 61 -4.43 -14.33 -13.44
N LEU A 62 -5.30 -15.34 -13.47
CA LEU A 62 -6.57 -15.32 -12.76
C LEU A 62 -6.40 -15.87 -11.34
N LEU A 63 -6.61 -15.02 -10.33
CA LEU A 63 -6.60 -15.42 -8.92
C LEU A 63 -8.04 -15.39 -8.39
N SER A 64 -8.50 -16.53 -7.87
CA SER A 64 -9.76 -16.64 -7.13
C SER A 64 -9.45 -16.99 -5.69
N ALA A 65 -9.85 -16.11 -4.78
CA ALA A 65 -9.67 -16.28 -3.34
C ALA A 65 -10.98 -15.96 -2.63
N ALA A 66 -11.24 -16.66 -1.53
CA ALA A 66 -12.33 -16.34 -0.63
C ALA A 66 -11.76 -15.66 0.63
N PRO A 67 -12.45 -14.67 1.21
CA PRO A 67 -12.11 -14.10 2.51
C PRO A 67 -12.01 -15.15 3.63
N GLN A 68 -12.72 -16.26 3.46
CA GLN A 68 -12.75 -17.40 4.36
C GLN A 68 -13.22 -18.64 3.61
N CYS A 69 -12.69 -19.80 3.96
CA CYS A 69 -13.15 -21.09 3.44
C CYS A 69 -13.25 -22.09 4.59
N HIS A 70 -14.41 -22.70 4.79
CA HIS A 70 -14.65 -23.68 5.85
C HIS A 70 -14.23 -23.18 7.27
N GLY A 71 -14.48 -21.90 7.57
CA GLY A 71 -14.10 -21.30 8.85
C GLY A 71 -12.61 -20.96 8.99
N VAL A 72 -11.79 -21.21 7.96
CA VAL A 72 -10.39 -20.78 7.89
C VAL A 72 -10.31 -19.38 7.27
N PRO A 73 -9.75 -18.37 7.97
CA PRO A 73 -9.57 -17.04 7.40
C PRO A 73 -8.64 -17.06 6.18
N GLY A 74 -9.01 -16.31 5.15
CA GLY A 74 -8.21 -16.06 3.95
C GLY A 74 -7.45 -14.74 4.03
N ILE A 75 -6.57 -14.54 3.04
CA ILE A 75 -5.87 -13.26 2.80
C ILE A 75 -6.66 -12.42 1.80
N TRP A 76 -6.55 -11.10 1.94
CA TRP A 76 -7.15 -10.10 1.05
C TRP A 76 -6.09 -9.50 0.14
#